data_AF-A0A7L0EUD3-F1
#
_entry.id   AF-A0A7L0EUD3-F1
#
_cell.length_a   1.000
_cell.length_b   1.000
_cell.length_c   1.000
_cell.angle_alpha   90.00
_cell.angle_beta   90.00
_cell.angle_gamma   90.00
#
_symmetry.space_group_name_H-M   'P 1'
#
loop_
_entity.id
_entity.type
_entity.pdbx_description
1 polymer ?
#
loop_
_entity_poly.entity_id
_entity_poly.type
_entity_poly.pdbx_seq_one_letter_code
_entity_poly.pdbx_strand_id
1 'polypeptide(L)'
;GCKMNNVNVVYTPWTNLKKTADMDVGQIGFHRQKDVKMLTVEKKVNEILNRLEKTKVERFPDLAAEKEARDREERNEKKAQIQEMKRKEKEEMKKKKELEELR
;
A
#
# COMPACT_ATOMS: atom_id res chain seq x y z
N GLY A 1 27.38 -6.52 -7.38
CA GLY A 1 27.24 -7.04 -8.75
C GLY A 1 27.05 -8.55 -8.72
N CYS A 2 26.07 -9.08 -9.44
CA CYS A 2 25.82 -10.51 -9.54
C CYS A 2 26.93 -11.19 -10.38
N LYS A 3 27.73 -12.08 -9.75
CA LYS A 3 28.89 -12.77 -10.35
C LYS A 3 28.53 -14.02 -11.17
N MET A 4 27.27 -14.48 -11.10
CA MET A 4 26.83 -15.69 -11.80
C MET A 4 26.51 -15.36 -13.27
N ASN A 5 27.04 -16.18 -14.18
CA ASN A 5 26.84 -16.04 -15.62
C ASN A 5 25.51 -16.59 -16.11
N ASN A 6 24.93 -17.54 -15.37
CA ASN A 6 23.69 -18.24 -15.68
C ASN A 6 22.67 -18.08 -14.56
N VAL A 7 21.39 -18.11 -14.92
CA VAL A 7 20.28 -17.97 -13.97
C VAL A 7 19.24 -19.04 -14.27
N ASN A 8 18.72 -19.68 -13.23
CA ASN A 8 17.60 -20.60 -13.35
C ASN A 8 16.29 -19.85 -13.17
N VAL A 9 15.41 -19.95 -14.16
CA VAL A 9 14.05 -19.40 -14.12
C VAL A 9 13.09 -20.56 -13.87
N VAL A 10 12.24 -20.37 -12.87
CA VAL A 10 11.24 -21.35 -12.47
C VAL A 10 9.87 -20.91 -12.97
N TYR A 11 9.26 -21.71 -13.84
CA TYR A 11 7.91 -21.50 -14.35
C TYR A 11 6.95 -22.46 -13.66
N THR A 12 5.93 -21.90 -13.03
CA THR A 12 4.85 -22.67 -12.40
C THR A 12 3.53 -21.94 -12.56
N PRO A 13 2.41 -22.65 -12.75
CA PRO A 13 1.07 -22.05 -12.67
C PRO A 13 0.84 -21.41 -11.30
N TRP A 14 0.05 -20.33 -11.26
CA TRP A 14 -0.34 -19.64 -10.02
C TRP A 14 -1.02 -20.58 -9.02
N THR A 15 -1.84 -21.50 -9.51
CA THR A 15 -2.57 -22.49 -8.70
C THR A 15 -1.66 -23.44 -7.91
N ASN A 16 -0.39 -23.54 -8.27
CA ASN A 16 0.58 -24.39 -7.61
C ASN A 16 1.40 -23.66 -6.53
N LEU A 17 1.25 -22.34 -6.39
CA LEU A 17 1.93 -21.56 -5.36
C LEU A 17 1.28 -21.81 -3.99
N LYS A 18 2.10 -22.19 -3.01
CA LYS A 18 1.68 -22.43 -1.63
C LYS A 18 2.20 -21.29 -0.75
N LYS A 19 1.30 -20.55 -0.12
CA LYS A 19 1.61 -19.55 0.90
C LYS A 19 0.89 -19.90 2.20
N THR A 20 1.62 -20.05 3.30
CA THR A 20 1.04 -20.18 4.64
C THR A 20 1.16 -18.85 5.39
N ALA A 21 0.32 -18.63 6.41
CA ALA A 21 0.29 -17.38 7.17
C ALA A 21 1.58 -17.14 7.96
N ASP A 22 2.25 -18.22 8.32
CA ASP A 22 3.53 -18.34 8.99
C ASP A 22 4.75 -18.06 8.08
N MET A 23 4.57 -17.83 6.77
CA MET A 23 5.68 -17.53 5.84
C MET A 23 5.96 -16.04 5.70
N ASP A 24 7.24 -15.67 5.79
CA ASP A 24 7.73 -14.29 5.62
C ASP A 24 7.39 -13.69 4.24
N VAL A 25 7.32 -12.37 4.17
CA VAL A 25 7.04 -11.64 2.92
C VAL A 25 8.09 -12.01 1.85
N GLY A 26 7.63 -12.46 0.68
CA GLY A 26 8.49 -12.94 -0.40
C GLY A 26 8.81 -14.44 -0.37
N GLN A 27 8.54 -15.15 0.72
CA GLN A 27 8.67 -16.60 0.78
C GLN A 27 7.42 -17.30 0.23
N ILE A 28 7.62 -18.25 -0.68
CA ILE A 28 6.55 -19.02 -1.34
C ILE A 28 7.04 -20.47 -1.52
N GLY A 29 6.15 -21.45 -1.32
CA GLY A 29 6.38 -22.86 -1.62
C GLY A 29 5.59 -23.35 -2.84
N PHE A 30 5.73 -24.64 -3.18
CA PHE A 30 4.95 -25.29 -4.24
C PHE A 30 4.09 -26.43 -3.68
N HIS A 31 2.87 -26.58 -4.17
CA HIS A 31 2.01 -27.72 -3.81
C HIS A 31 2.46 -29.02 -4.49
N ARG A 32 2.86 -28.95 -5.77
CA ARG A 32 3.31 -30.08 -6.60
C ARG A 32 4.59 -29.69 -7.34
N GLN A 33 5.68 -30.39 -7.03
CA GLN A 33 6.98 -30.19 -7.69
C GLN A 33 6.97 -30.60 -9.17
N LYS A 34 6.08 -31.51 -9.57
CA LYS A 34 5.96 -31.98 -10.98
C LYS A 34 5.49 -30.90 -11.94
N ASP A 35 4.74 -29.91 -11.44
CA ASP A 35 4.21 -28.80 -12.24
C ASP A 35 5.23 -27.65 -12.37
N VAL A 36 6.41 -27.80 -11.76
CA VAL A 36 7.49 -26.82 -11.78
C VAL A 36 8.42 -27.12 -12.95
N LYS A 37 8.49 -26.19 -13.92
CA LYS A 37 9.43 -26.25 -15.03
C LYS A 37 10.62 -25.35 -14.76
N MET A 38 11.82 -25.91 -14.75
CA MET A 38 13.06 -25.16 -14.58
C MET A 38 13.71 -24.94 -15.95
N LEU A 39 14.06 -23.69 -16.25
CA LEU A 39 14.78 -23.29 -17.45
C LEU A 39 16.07 -22.58 -17.05
N THR A 40 17.20 -23.11 -17.49
CA THR A 40 18.51 -22.49 -17.26
C THR A 40 18.83 -21.55 -18.41
N VAL A 41 19.01 -20.27 -18.10
CA VAL A 41 19.51 -19.28 -19.07
C VAL A 41 21.04 -19.35 -19.05
N GLU A 42 21.63 -19.84 -20.15
CA GLU A 42 23.06 -20.16 -20.23
C GLU A 42 23.97 -18.93 -20.13
N LYS A 43 23.56 -17.80 -20.73
CA LYS A 43 24.34 -16.57 -20.73
C LYS A 43 23.51 -15.36 -20.34
N LYS A 44 23.95 -14.68 -19.29
CA LYS A 44 23.45 -13.37 -18.91
C LYS A 44 24.00 -12.29 -19.84
N VAL A 45 23.12 -11.65 -20.60
CA VAL A 45 23.49 -10.53 -21.47
C VAL A 45 23.33 -9.22 -20.69
N ASN A 46 24.40 -8.78 -20.04
CA ASN A 46 24.40 -7.58 -19.20
C ASN A 46 24.05 -6.29 -19.97
N GLU A 47 24.38 -6.19 -21.26
CA GLU A 47 24.05 -5.01 -22.07
C GLU A 47 22.53 -4.80 -22.19
N ILE A 48 21.79 -5.87 -22.46
CA ILE A 48 20.33 -5.86 -22.57
C ILE A 48 19.72 -5.50 -21.21
N LEU A 49 20.23 -6.11 -20.13
CA LEU A 49 19.76 -5.83 -18.77
C LEU A 49 19.99 -4.36 -18.38
N ASN A 50 21.20 -3.83 -18.63
CA ASN A 50 21.52 -2.44 -18.32
C ASN A 50 20.70 -1.45 -19.15
N ARG A 51 20.34 -1.80 -20.39
CA ARG A 51 19.43 -1.00 -21.21
C ARG A 51 18.01 -1.00 -20.64
N LEU A 52 17.49 -2.16 -20.29
CA LEU A 52 16.16 -2.31 -19.71
C LEU A 52 16.04 -1.61 -18.35
N GLU A 53 17.06 -1.73 -17.50
CA GLU A 53 17.10 -1.08 -16.18
C GLU A 53 17.11 0.45 -16.29
N LYS A 54 17.82 1.01 -17.27
CA LYS A 54 17.78 2.46 -17.56
C LYS A 54 16.40 2.94 -18.02
N THR A 55 15.62 2.09 -18.67
CA THR A 55 14.25 2.41 -19.09
C THR A 55 13.20 2.11 -18.03
N LYS A 56 13.58 1.45 -16.92
CA LYS A 56 12.66 1.04 -15.87
C LYS A 56 12.29 2.26 -15.03
N VAL A 57 11.06 2.75 -15.24
CA VAL A 57 10.47 3.80 -14.40
C VAL A 57 9.76 3.12 -13.23
N GLU A 58 10.47 2.92 -12.11
CA GLU A 58 9.81 2.50 -10.87
C GLU A 58 9.18 3.71 -10.21
N ARG A 59 7.85 3.81 -10.34
CA ARG A 59 7.07 4.68 -9.48
C ARG A 59 6.92 3.97 -8.15
N PHE A 60 7.50 4.53 -7.11
CA PHE A 60 7.19 4.20 -5.71
C PHE A 60 6.19 5.24 -5.21
N PRO A 61 4.88 5.10 -5.48
CA PRO A 61 3.89 5.92 -4.79
C PRO A 61 4.01 5.62 -3.30
N ASP A 62 4.27 6.66 -2.51
CA ASP A 62 4.46 6.56 -1.08
C ASP A 62 3.10 6.39 -0.40
N LEU A 63 2.63 5.13 -0.34
CA LEU A 63 1.32 4.75 0.17
C LEU A 63 1.09 5.20 1.63
N ALA A 64 2.17 5.39 2.40
CA ALA A 64 2.11 5.88 3.77
C ALA A 64 1.69 7.35 3.83
N ALA A 65 2.25 8.19 2.95
CA ALA A 65 1.90 9.61 2.86
C ALA A 65 0.46 9.82 2.38
N GLU A 66 0.02 9.01 1.42
CA GLU A 66 -1.35 9.08 0.89
C GLU A 66 -2.41 8.66 1.93
N LYS A 67 -2.06 7.69 2.78
CA LYS A 67 -2.91 7.28 3.91
C LYS A 67 -2.94 8.35 5.01
N GLU A 68 -1.81 8.95 5.34
CA GLU A 68 -1.75 10.00 6.37
C GLU A 68 -2.50 11.27 5.95
N ALA A 69 -2.46 11.64 4.66
CA ALA A 69 -3.23 12.76 4.13
C ALA A 69 -4.74 12.55 4.31
N ARG A 70 -5.23 11.35 3.97
CA ARG A 70 -6.65 10.97 4.15
C ARG A 70 -7.07 10.99 5.63
N ASP A 71 -6.26 10.40 6.50
CA ASP A 71 -6.49 10.39 7.95
C ASP A 71 -6.45 11.81 8.57
N ARG A 72 -5.71 12.74 7.97
CA ARG A 72 -5.65 14.14 8.39
C ARG A 72 -6.89 14.91 7.96
N GLU A 73 -7.36 14.71 6.73
CA GLU A 73 -8.61 15.31 6.23
C GLU A 73 -9.82 14.83 7.06
N GLU A 74 -9.96 13.51 7.28
CA GLU A 74 -11.07 12.99 8.10
C GLU A 74 -11.06 13.54 9.53
N ARG A 75 -9.87 13.73 10.14
CA ARG A 75 -9.77 14.34 11.47
C ARG A 75 -10.11 15.83 11.46
N ASN A 76 -9.72 16.56 10.44
CA ASN A 76 -10.08 17.98 10.31
C ASN A 76 -11.58 18.15 10.08
N GLU A 77 -12.20 17.30 9.27
CA GLU A 77 -13.62 17.36 8.98
C GLU A 77 -14.47 17.02 10.23
N LYS A 78 -14.08 15.98 10.98
CA LYS A 78 -14.71 15.66 12.27
C LYS A 78 -14.55 16.79 13.30
N LYS A 79 -13.37 17.42 13.36
CA LYS A 79 -13.15 18.58 14.24
C LYS A 79 -14.02 19.78 13.85
N ALA A 80 -14.12 20.08 12.56
CA ALA A 80 -14.95 21.17 12.06
C ALA A 80 -16.44 20.95 12.40
N GLN A 81 -16.96 19.73 12.20
CA GLN A 81 -18.35 19.40 12.54
C GLN A 81 -18.64 19.54 14.04
N ILE A 82 -17.73 19.06 14.90
CA ILE A 82 -17.88 19.19 16.36
C ILE A 82 -17.84 20.67 16.79
N GLN A 83 -16.98 21.47 16.17
CA GLN A 83 -16.86 22.89 16.48
C GLN A 83 -18.09 23.68 16.03
N GLU A 84 -18.68 23.32 14.88
CA GLU A 84 -19.91 23.94 14.39
C GLU A 84 -21.14 23.57 15.26
N MET A 85 -21.26 22.31 15.66
CA MET A 85 -22.29 21.85 16.62
C MET A 85 -22.18 22.61 17.94
N LYS A 86 -20.99 22.70 18.53
CA LYS A 86 -20.76 23.45 19.78
C LYS A 86 -21.06 24.94 19.63
N ARG A 87 -20.84 25.52 18.45
CA ARG A 87 -21.12 26.94 18.19
C ARG A 87 -22.63 27.19 18.10
N LYS A 88 -23.36 26.31 17.40
CA LYS A 88 -24.83 26.35 17.35
C LYS A 88 -25.46 26.16 18.73
N GLU A 89 -24.98 25.20 19.53
CA GLU A 89 -25.47 25.00 20.91
C GLU A 89 -25.22 26.22 21.80
N LYS A 90 -24.07 26.89 21.68
CA LYS A 90 -23.79 28.13 22.43
C LYS A 90 -24.68 29.29 22.00
N GLU A 91 -25.00 29.41 20.72
CA GLU A 91 -25.91 30.45 20.20
C GLU A 91 -27.35 30.19 20.64
N GLU A 92 -27.82 28.94 20.63
CA GLU A 92 -29.15 28.59 21.14
C GLU A 92 -29.27 28.77 22.66
N MET A 93 -28.21 28.45 23.42
CA MET A 93 -28.20 28.65 24.87
C MET A 93 -28.17 30.13 25.24
N LYS A 94 -27.49 30.99 24.46
CA LYS A 94 -27.55 32.45 24.64
C LYS A 94 -28.94 33.01 24.34
N LYS A 95 -29.54 32.61 23.21
CA LYS A 95 -30.91 33.03 22.85
C LYS A 95 -31.94 32.60 23.89
N LYS A 96 -31.83 31.40 24.46
CA LYS A 96 -32.70 30.95 25.56
C LYS A 96 -32.53 31.79 26.83
N LYS A 97 -31.30 32.15 27.19
CA LYS A 97 -31.04 33.02 28.34
C LYS A 97 -31.60 34.43 28.15
N GLU A 98 -31.43 35.03 26.96
CA GLU A 98 -32.00 36.34 26.65
C GLU A 98 -33.54 36.33 26.67
N LEU A 99 -34.18 35.22 26.28
CA LEU A 99 -35.63 35.06 26.35
C LEU A 99 -36.15 34.84 27.78
N GLU A 100 -35.33 34.25 28.65
CA GLU A 100 -35.66 34.01 30.06
C GLU A 100 -35.43 35.25 30.93
N GLU A 101 -34.47 36.11 30.57
CA GLU A 101 -34.17 37.38 31.26
C GLU A 101 -35.15 38.51 30.87
N LEU A 102 -35.90 38.35 29.77
CA LEU A 102 -36.91 39.29 29.30
C LEU A 102 -38.33 38.98 29.81
N ARG A 103 -38.49 38.01 30.72
CA ARG A 103 -39.77 37.60 31.31
C ARG A 103 -39.83 37.93 32.80
#